data_AF-A0A1W1HFF3-F1
#
_entry.id   AF-A0A1W1HFF3-F1
#
_cell.length_a   1.000
_cell.length_b   1.000
_cell.length_c   1.000
_cell.angle_alpha   90.00
_cell.angle_beta   90.00
_cell.angle_gamma   90.00
#
_symmetry.space_group_name_H-M   'P 1'
#
loop_
_entity.id
_entity.type
_entity.pdbx_description
1 polymer ?
#
loop_
_entity_poly.entity_id
_entity_poly.type
_entity_poly.pdbx_seq_one_letter_code
_entity_poly.pdbx_strand_id
1 'polypeptide(L)'
;MEENKTEPENEEKDRTSWHRLLGLMMTPLFEKLGCEVTVEVDLSFKKQLLDLVVVRKHSSVLFDDVNPDYYEGFENLNEHNLISFKSFREVFNMAALEEFYGHFTNYKKMKTLNDENNINLYAVTNRFPETLFNRFKTTKLVECVKKNRVYDLKVLTPVRVIITKNSNHPILVNIRFNF
;
A
#
# COMPACT_ATOMS: atom_id res chain seq x y z
N MET A 1 -8.19 -34.52 27.99
CA MET A 1 -7.30 -33.38 27.67
C MET A 1 -7.36 -33.21 26.17
N GLU A 2 -8.29 -32.38 25.69
CA GLU A 2 -8.37 -31.98 24.28
C GLU A 2 -8.15 -30.47 24.26
N GLU A 3 -7.03 -30.05 23.67
CA GLU A 3 -6.77 -28.65 23.35
C GLU A 3 -7.61 -28.26 22.15
N ASN A 4 -8.62 -27.42 22.37
CA ASN A 4 -9.37 -26.77 21.29
C ASN A 4 -8.47 -25.74 20.60
N LYS A 5 -8.02 -26.08 19.38
CA LYS A 5 -7.44 -25.13 18.43
C LYS A 5 -8.57 -24.45 17.66
N THR A 6 -8.95 -23.23 18.03
CA THR A 6 -10.03 -22.51 17.35
C THR A 6 -9.72 -21.01 17.15
N GLU A 7 -8.60 -20.64 16.54
CA GLU A 7 -8.28 -19.19 16.35
C GLU A 7 -7.68 -18.68 15.00
N PRO A 8 -7.52 -19.41 13.88
CA PRO A 8 -7.00 -18.77 12.65
C PRO A 8 -8.05 -18.11 11.73
N GLU A 9 -9.32 -18.56 11.72
CA GLU A 9 -10.28 -18.15 10.66
C GLU A 9 -10.91 -16.76 10.86
N ASN A 10 -11.07 -16.28 12.10
CA ASN A 10 -11.69 -14.97 12.35
C ASN A 10 -10.73 -13.80 12.10
N GLU A 11 -9.44 -13.95 12.41
CA GLU A 11 -8.45 -12.87 12.26
C GLU A 11 -8.21 -12.50 10.78
N GLU A 12 -8.20 -13.48 9.88
CA GLU A 12 -7.99 -13.26 8.44
C GLU A 12 -9.16 -12.48 7.80
N LYS A 13 -10.38 -12.78 8.25
CA LYS A 13 -11.61 -12.12 7.79
C LYS A 13 -11.67 -10.65 8.25
N ASP A 14 -11.30 -10.37 9.49
CA ASP A 14 -11.27 -9.01 10.05
C ASP A 14 -10.18 -8.14 9.40
N ARG A 15 -9.00 -8.70 9.11
CA ARG A 15 -7.92 -8.03 8.37
C ARG A 15 -8.36 -7.59 6.97
N THR A 16 -8.98 -8.50 6.23
CA THR A 16 -9.50 -8.24 4.88
C THR A 16 -10.53 -7.10 4.90
N SER A 17 -11.39 -7.07 5.93
CA SER A 17 -12.43 -6.04 6.11
C SER A 17 -11.84 -4.63 6.28
N TRP A 18 -10.75 -4.50 7.05
CA TRP A 18 -10.12 -3.18 7.29
C TRP A 18 -9.39 -2.64 6.06
N HIS A 19 -8.63 -3.46 5.34
CA HIS A 19 -7.95 -3.02 4.12
C HIS A 19 -8.94 -2.53 3.06
N ARG A 20 -10.08 -3.23 2.94
CA ARG A 20 -11.19 -2.79 2.11
C ARG A 20 -11.76 -1.44 2.58
N LEU A 21 -12.05 -1.29 3.87
CA LEU A 21 -12.58 -0.04 4.42
C LEU A 21 -11.63 1.13 4.14
N LEU A 22 -10.33 0.93 4.34
CA LEU A 22 -9.32 1.95 4.08
C LEU A 22 -9.24 2.30 2.59
N GLY A 23 -9.33 1.31 1.70
CA GLY A 23 -9.42 1.55 0.27
C GLY A 23 -10.63 2.40 -0.09
N LEU A 24 -11.81 2.06 0.44
CA LEU A 24 -13.04 2.82 0.23
C LEU A 24 -12.94 4.26 0.76
N MET A 25 -12.27 4.47 1.89
CA MET A 25 -12.03 5.81 2.44
C MET A 25 -11.07 6.65 1.58
N MET A 26 -10.13 6.01 0.88
CA MET A 26 -9.19 6.67 -0.02
C MET A 26 -9.76 6.92 -1.42
N THR A 27 -10.83 6.22 -1.82
CA THR A 27 -11.46 6.36 -3.14
C THR A 27 -11.81 7.81 -3.48
N PRO A 28 -12.52 8.59 -2.64
CA PRO A 28 -12.90 9.96 -2.99
C PRO A 28 -11.71 10.88 -3.26
N LEU A 29 -10.58 10.65 -2.58
CA LEU A 29 -9.35 11.40 -2.82
C LEU A 29 -8.80 11.11 -4.21
N PHE A 30 -8.61 9.83 -4.54
CA PHE A 30 -8.03 9.44 -5.82
C PHE A 30 -8.97 9.77 -7.00
N GLU A 31 -10.29 9.67 -6.81
CA GLU A 31 -11.27 10.14 -7.80
C GLU A 31 -11.17 11.65 -8.02
N LYS A 32 -11.01 12.44 -6.94
CA LYS A 32 -10.77 13.89 -7.05
C LYS A 32 -9.46 14.21 -7.78
N LEU A 33 -8.46 13.33 -7.68
CA LEU A 33 -7.21 13.40 -8.44
C LEU A 33 -7.35 12.91 -9.89
N GLY A 34 -8.53 12.49 -10.33
CA GLY A 34 -8.78 12.00 -11.69
C GLY A 34 -8.36 10.54 -11.91
N CYS A 35 -8.27 9.75 -10.84
CA CYS A 35 -7.95 8.33 -10.91
C CYS A 35 -9.18 7.45 -10.68
N GLU A 36 -9.17 6.27 -11.30
CA GLU A 36 -10.09 5.17 -11.01
C GLU A 36 -9.50 4.30 -9.89
N VAL A 37 -10.33 3.89 -8.94
CA VAL A 37 -9.90 3.05 -7.81
C VAL A 37 -10.61 1.72 -7.84
N THR A 38 -9.84 0.63 -7.76
CA THR A 38 -10.36 -0.71 -7.52
C THR A 38 -9.85 -1.19 -6.17
N VAL A 39 -10.77 -1.36 -5.23
CA VAL A 39 -10.53 -1.95 -3.91
C VAL A 39 -10.94 -3.41 -4.01
N GLU A 40 -10.00 -4.34 -3.78
CA GLU A 40 -10.12 -5.79 -4.02
C GLU A 40 -9.98 -6.20 -5.50
N VAL A 41 -8.78 -6.62 -5.89
CA VAL A 41 -8.58 -7.38 -7.13
C VAL A 41 -8.40 -8.84 -6.74
N ASP A 42 -9.32 -9.71 -7.15
CA ASP A 42 -9.11 -11.15 -7.01
C ASP A 42 -8.03 -11.58 -8.01
N LEU A 43 -6.81 -11.80 -7.52
CA LEU A 43 -5.68 -12.23 -8.33
C LEU A 43 -5.39 -13.73 -8.20
N SER A 44 -6.35 -14.54 -7.75
CA SER A 44 -6.14 -15.96 -7.38
C SER A 44 -7.19 -16.90 -7.97
N PHE A 45 -6.81 -18.16 -8.26
CA PHE A 45 -7.79 -19.24 -8.55
C PHE A 45 -8.51 -19.74 -7.28
N LYS A 46 -8.03 -19.37 -6.08
CA LYS A 46 -8.64 -19.62 -4.77
C LYS A 46 -8.72 -18.28 -4.05
N LYS A 47 -9.91 -17.69 -4.00
CA LYS A 47 -10.31 -16.41 -3.37
C LYS A 47 -9.39 -15.94 -2.23
N GLN A 48 -8.24 -15.36 -2.58
CA GLN A 48 -7.39 -14.59 -1.70
C GLN A 48 -7.60 -13.14 -2.11
N LEU A 49 -8.44 -12.45 -1.34
CA LEU A 49 -8.68 -11.03 -1.52
C LEU A 49 -7.37 -10.31 -1.19
N LEU A 50 -6.89 -9.49 -2.11
CA LEU A 50 -5.69 -8.72 -1.88
C LEU A 50 -5.93 -7.61 -0.86
N ASP A 51 -4.99 -7.45 0.04
CA ASP A 51 -4.78 -6.23 0.84
C ASP A 51 -4.22 -5.08 -0.04
N LEU A 52 -4.79 -4.90 -1.23
CA LEU A 52 -4.25 -4.04 -2.28
C LEU A 52 -5.35 -3.18 -2.89
N VAL A 53 -5.05 -1.88 -2.97
CA VAL A 53 -5.83 -0.91 -3.74
C VAL A 53 -5.10 -0.62 -5.03
N VAL A 54 -5.81 -0.77 -6.14
CA VAL A 54 -5.31 -0.42 -7.47
C VAL A 54 -5.85 0.95 -7.82
N VAL A 55 -4.94 1.89 -8.07
CA VAL A 55 -5.27 3.24 -8.53
C VAL A 55 -4.79 3.38 -9.96
N ARG A 56 -5.72 3.61 -10.89
CA ARG A 56 -5.44 3.80 -12.31
C ARG A 56 -5.63 5.26 -12.70
N LYS A 57 -4.61 5.83 -13.31
CA LYS A 57 -4.65 7.21 -13.82
C LYS A 57 -4.98 7.18 -15.30
N HIS A 58 -6.11 7.79 -15.69
CA HIS A 58 -6.54 7.88 -17.10
C HIS A 58 -6.20 9.21 -17.77
N SER A 59 -5.95 10.26 -16.98
CA SER A 59 -5.68 11.62 -17.47
C SER A 59 -4.66 12.34 -16.58
N SER A 60 -4.37 13.60 -16.88
CA SER A 60 -3.50 14.44 -16.02
C SER A 60 -4.10 14.58 -14.63
N VAL A 61 -3.29 14.30 -13.59
CA VAL A 61 -3.76 14.39 -12.20
C VAL A 61 -3.93 15.85 -11.79
N LEU A 62 -5.05 16.15 -11.14
CA LEU A 62 -5.43 17.50 -10.72
C LEU A 62 -4.90 17.81 -9.31
N PHE A 63 -3.58 17.76 -9.12
CA PHE A 63 -2.99 18.04 -7.81
C PHE A 63 -3.24 19.48 -7.33
N ASP A 64 -3.32 20.45 -8.26
CA ASP A 64 -3.43 21.88 -7.95
C ASP A 64 -4.73 22.26 -7.20
N ASP A 65 -5.80 21.45 -7.32
CA ASP A 65 -7.11 21.68 -6.70
C ASP A 65 -7.33 20.87 -5.41
N VAL A 66 -6.29 20.18 -4.94
CA VAL A 66 -6.31 19.35 -3.75
C VAL A 66 -5.26 19.87 -2.77
N ASN A 67 -5.60 19.95 -1.48
CA ASN A 67 -4.60 20.30 -0.47
C ASN A 67 -3.49 19.22 -0.47
N PRO A 68 -2.19 19.59 -0.59
CA PRO A 68 -1.06 18.65 -0.58
C PRO A 68 -1.03 17.65 0.57
N ASP A 69 -1.57 18.01 1.73
CA ASP A 69 -1.66 17.11 2.89
C ASP A 69 -2.50 15.84 2.59
N TYR A 70 -3.43 15.91 1.64
CA TYR A 70 -4.26 14.77 1.23
C TYR A 70 -3.54 13.80 0.29
N TYR A 71 -2.46 14.19 -0.37
CA TYR A 71 -1.78 13.30 -1.32
C TYR A 71 -0.28 13.16 -1.05
N GLU A 72 0.16 13.58 0.14
CA GLU A 72 1.56 13.44 0.58
C GLU A 72 2.06 12.00 0.39
N GLY A 73 3.11 11.84 -0.41
CA GLY A 73 3.71 10.55 -0.78
C GLY A 73 3.16 9.94 -2.08
N PHE A 74 2.03 10.41 -2.60
CA PHE A 74 1.43 9.96 -3.86
C PHE A 74 1.65 10.95 -5.02
N GLU A 75 2.61 11.87 -4.92
CA GLU A 75 2.83 12.91 -5.94
C GLU A 75 3.29 12.33 -7.29
N ASN A 76 3.81 11.10 -7.30
CA ASN A 76 4.39 10.46 -8.47
C ASN A 76 3.48 9.39 -9.12
N LEU A 77 2.17 9.40 -8.89
CA LEU A 77 1.24 8.40 -9.45
C LEU A 77 1.45 8.17 -10.96
N ASN A 78 1.52 6.90 -11.33
CA ASN A 78 1.64 6.44 -12.71
C ASN A 78 0.28 6.00 -13.29
N GLU A 79 0.27 5.46 -14.52
CA GLU A 79 -0.92 4.85 -15.10
C GLU A 79 -1.49 3.74 -14.19
N HIS A 80 -0.60 2.95 -13.60
CA HIS A 80 -0.94 1.88 -12.67
C HIS A 80 -0.21 2.09 -11.34
N ASN A 81 -0.94 1.97 -10.24
CA ASN A 81 -0.39 2.12 -8.90
C ASN A 81 -1.00 1.04 -8.00
N LEU A 82 -0.14 0.29 -7.33
CA LEU A 82 -0.53 -0.73 -6.37
C LEU A 82 -0.20 -0.21 -4.97
N ILE A 83 -1.20 -0.19 -4.10
CA ILE A 83 -1.07 0.34 -2.74
C ILE A 83 -1.37 -0.79 -1.76
N SER A 84 -0.35 -1.22 -1.01
CA SER A 84 -0.52 -2.11 0.13
C SER A 84 -0.60 -1.29 1.41
N PHE A 85 -1.61 -1.58 2.23
CA PHE A 85 -1.77 -0.94 3.53
C PHE A 85 -1.33 -1.89 4.64
N LYS A 86 -0.75 -1.33 5.70
CA LYS A 86 -0.43 -2.06 6.93
C LYS A 86 -0.96 -1.28 8.13
N SER A 87 -1.82 -1.95 8.90
CA SER A 87 -2.45 -1.42 10.11
C SER A 87 -1.43 -1.17 11.24
N PHE A 88 -1.88 -0.68 12.40
CA PHE A 88 -1.01 -0.53 13.58
C PHE A 88 -0.45 -1.86 14.12
N ARG A 89 -1.17 -2.97 13.92
CA ARG A 89 -0.78 -4.31 14.36
C ARG A 89 0.19 -4.98 13.38
N GLU A 90 0.33 -4.43 12.19
CA GLU A 90 1.13 -5.00 11.11
C GLU A 90 2.38 -4.17 10.87
N VAL A 91 3.51 -4.85 10.70
CA VAL A 91 4.78 -4.23 10.34
C VAL A 91 5.09 -4.59 8.91
N PHE A 92 5.41 -3.58 8.09
CA PHE A 92 5.92 -3.81 6.75
C PHE A 92 7.37 -4.33 6.83
N ASN A 93 7.52 -5.65 6.89
CA ASN A 93 8.81 -6.36 7.01
C ASN A 93 9.21 -7.01 5.68
N MET A 94 10.30 -7.80 5.65
CA MET A 94 10.74 -8.47 4.42
C MET A 94 9.71 -9.43 3.84
N ALA A 95 8.99 -10.19 4.68
CA ALA A 95 7.95 -11.10 4.20
C ALA A 95 6.80 -10.34 3.54
N ALA A 96 6.36 -9.22 4.14
CA ALA A 96 5.35 -8.35 3.54
C ALA A 96 5.83 -7.71 2.22
N LEU A 97 7.12 -7.39 2.11
CA LEU A 97 7.71 -6.89 0.87
C LEU A 97 7.74 -7.97 -0.23
N GLU A 98 8.12 -9.20 0.11
CA GLU A 98 8.12 -10.34 -0.81
C GLU A 98 6.70 -10.66 -1.31
N GLU A 99 5.73 -10.68 -0.40
CA GLU A 99 4.31 -10.83 -0.73
C GLU A 99 3.83 -9.73 -1.69
N PHE A 100 4.22 -8.48 -1.42
CA PHE A 100 3.84 -7.34 -2.25
C PHE A 100 4.43 -7.43 -3.67
N TYR A 101 5.66 -7.92 -3.82
CA TYR A 101 6.22 -8.24 -5.15
C TYR A 101 5.48 -9.39 -5.85
N GLY A 102 4.98 -10.37 -5.09
CA GLY A 102 4.08 -11.41 -5.60
C GLY A 102 2.79 -10.80 -6.19
N HIS A 103 2.15 -9.90 -5.46
CA HIS A 103 0.95 -9.18 -5.91
C HIS A 103 1.21 -8.35 -7.17
N PHE A 104 2.33 -7.63 -7.20
CA PHE A 104 2.79 -6.90 -8.39
C PHE A 104 2.94 -7.83 -9.61
N THR A 105 3.58 -8.99 -9.43
CA THR A 105 3.80 -9.96 -10.50
C THR A 105 2.48 -10.53 -11.01
N ASN A 106 1.55 -10.86 -10.11
CA ASN A 106 0.23 -11.36 -10.49
C ASN A 106 -0.59 -10.30 -11.22
N TYR A 107 -0.55 -9.05 -10.76
CA TYR A 107 -1.27 -7.95 -11.39
C TYR A 107 -0.82 -7.73 -12.84
N LYS A 108 0.51 -7.73 -13.08
CA LYS A 108 1.07 -7.64 -14.43
C LYS A 108 0.56 -8.75 -15.34
N LYS A 109 0.55 -10.00 -14.88
CA LYS A 109 0.07 -11.15 -15.65
C LYS A 109 -1.42 -11.02 -16.00
N MET A 110 -2.25 -10.61 -15.04
CA MET A 110 -3.71 -10.52 -15.26
C MET A 110 -4.12 -9.39 -16.20
N LYS A 111 -3.37 -8.29 -16.19
CA LYS A 111 -3.62 -7.16 -17.07
C LYS A 111 -2.80 -7.23 -18.37
N THR A 112 -2.04 -8.31 -18.58
CA THR A 112 -1.16 -8.50 -19.74
C THR A 112 -0.25 -7.28 -19.96
N LEU A 113 0.33 -6.77 -18.86
CA LEU A 113 1.19 -5.57 -18.86
C LEU A 113 2.65 -5.98 -19.07
N ASN A 114 3.36 -5.18 -19.85
CA ASN A 114 4.75 -5.41 -20.22
C ASN A 114 5.67 -4.69 -19.21
N ASP A 115 6.98 -4.85 -19.33
CA ASP A 115 7.95 -4.10 -18.50
C ASP A 115 7.95 -2.59 -18.77
N GLU A 116 7.41 -2.16 -19.91
CA GLU A 116 7.23 -0.75 -20.27
C GLU A 116 6.07 -0.08 -19.53
N ASN A 117 5.13 -0.86 -18.98
CA ASN A 117 4.03 -0.35 -18.19
C ASN A 117 4.56 0.06 -16.82
N ASN A 118 4.77 1.36 -16.63
CA ASN A 118 5.25 1.89 -15.38
C ASN A 118 4.19 1.69 -14.28
N ILE A 119 4.44 0.73 -13.39
CA ILE A 119 3.61 0.47 -12.22
C ILE A 119 4.36 0.96 -10.99
N ASN A 120 3.76 1.85 -10.22
CA ASN A 120 4.31 2.25 -8.93
C ASN A 120 3.79 1.36 -7.81
N LEU A 121 4.66 1.09 -6.84
CA LEU A 121 4.35 0.33 -5.64
C LEU A 121 4.41 1.26 -4.43
N TYR A 122 3.32 1.31 -3.66
CA TYR A 122 3.22 2.08 -2.43
C TYR A 122 2.95 1.16 -1.25
N ALA A 123 3.77 1.25 -0.22
CA ALA A 123 3.55 0.60 1.06
C ALA A 123 3.18 1.67 2.09
N VAL A 124 1.89 1.76 2.41
CA VAL A 124 1.39 2.68 3.43
C VAL A 124 1.40 1.96 4.78
N THR A 125 2.24 2.41 5.68
CA THR A 125 2.43 1.79 6.99
C THR A 125 2.24 2.79 8.10
N ASN A 126 1.59 2.37 9.19
CA ASN A 126 1.50 3.26 10.35
C ASN A 126 2.85 3.48 11.02
N ARG A 127 3.66 2.43 11.23
CA ARG A 127 4.94 2.54 11.96
C ARG A 127 6.13 2.55 11.00
N PHE A 128 7.21 3.21 11.40
CA PHE A 128 8.46 3.11 10.65
C PHE A 128 8.93 1.63 10.62
N PRO A 129 9.20 1.04 9.44
CA PRO A 129 9.57 -0.36 9.33
C PRO A 129 11.07 -0.57 9.65
N GLU A 130 11.43 -0.41 10.92
CA GLU A 130 12.83 -0.40 11.39
C GLU A 130 13.60 -1.68 11.00
N THR A 131 12.98 -2.85 11.18
CA THR A 131 13.63 -4.14 10.90
C THR A 131 13.94 -4.31 9.42
N LEU A 132 13.07 -3.81 8.54
CA LEU A 132 13.29 -3.81 7.10
C LEU A 132 14.41 -2.84 6.72
N PHE A 133 14.32 -1.59 7.18
CA PHE A 133 15.26 -0.53 6.80
C PHE A 133 16.66 -0.78 7.36
N ASN A 134 16.78 -1.37 8.55
CA ASN A 134 18.06 -1.73 9.14
C ASN A 134 18.85 -2.74 8.29
N ARG A 135 18.18 -3.62 7.53
CA ARG A 135 18.84 -4.54 6.59
C ARG A 135 19.55 -3.82 5.45
N PHE A 136 19.09 -2.62 5.10
CA PHE A 136 19.59 -1.84 3.98
C PHE A 136 20.31 -0.55 4.42
N LYS A 137 20.51 -0.34 5.73
CA LYS A 137 21.03 0.91 6.30
C LYS A 137 22.39 1.34 5.76
N THR A 138 23.25 0.39 5.42
CA THR A 138 24.59 0.63 4.87
C THR A 138 24.62 0.68 3.34
N THR A 139 23.46 0.52 2.69
CA THR A 139 23.32 0.49 1.23
C THR A 139 22.76 1.81 0.71
N LYS A 140 22.82 2.02 -0.61
CA LYS A 140 22.15 3.14 -1.29
C LYS A 140 20.71 2.79 -1.72
N LEU A 141 20.14 1.70 -1.22
CA LEU A 141 18.83 1.18 -1.62
C LEU A 141 17.66 1.86 -0.89
N VAL A 142 17.94 2.65 0.15
CA VAL A 142 16.92 3.44 0.85
C VAL A 142 17.18 4.91 0.60
N GLU A 143 16.26 5.56 -0.09
CA GLU A 143 16.28 7.00 -0.32
C GLU A 143 15.26 7.70 0.57
N CYS A 144 15.65 8.80 1.21
CA CYS A 144 14.73 9.63 1.98
C CYS A 144 14.14 10.71 1.07
N VAL A 145 12.85 10.60 0.74
CA VAL A 145 12.12 11.59 -0.04
C VAL A 145 11.63 12.71 0.87
N LYS A 146 11.05 12.34 2.02
CA LYS A 146 10.62 13.27 3.07
C LYS A 146 10.94 12.68 4.44
N LYS A 147 11.77 13.39 5.21
CA LYS A 147 12.28 12.94 6.51
C LYS A 147 11.13 12.46 7.42
N ASN A 148 11.25 11.24 7.94
CA ASN A 148 10.30 10.56 8.82
C ASN A 148 8.92 10.28 8.23
N ARG A 149 8.72 10.49 6.92
CA ARG A 149 7.40 10.42 6.27
C ARG A 149 7.40 9.53 5.03
N VAL A 150 8.32 9.77 4.09
CA VAL A 150 8.32 9.12 2.78
C VAL A 150 9.73 8.68 2.43
N TYR A 151 9.85 7.42 2.04
CA TYR A 151 11.11 6.79 1.67
C TYR A 151 10.91 5.92 0.44
N ASP A 152 11.89 5.87 -0.46
CA ASP A 152 11.88 4.96 -1.60
C ASP A 152 12.86 3.80 -1.33
N LEU A 153 12.34 2.57 -1.35
CA LEU A 153 13.12 1.34 -1.22
C LEU A 153 13.37 0.75 -2.61
N LYS A 154 14.61 0.81 -3.09
CA LYS A 154 15.03 0.48 -4.46
C LYS A 154 15.70 -0.89 -4.56
N VAL A 155 15.09 -1.93 -4.00
CA VAL A 155 15.64 -3.29 -4.01
C VAL A 155 15.41 -3.99 -5.35
N LEU A 156 14.17 -3.97 -5.85
CA LEU A 156 13.78 -4.41 -7.19
C LEU A 156 13.01 -3.26 -7.86
N THR A 157 11.76 -3.48 -8.25
CA THR A 157 10.82 -2.39 -8.53
C THR A 157 10.74 -1.49 -7.30
N PRO A 158 11.01 -0.17 -7.42
CA PRO A 158 10.99 0.71 -6.27
C PRO A 158 9.65 0.69 -5.53
N VAL A 159 9.71 0.53 -4.21
CA VAL A 159 8.54 0.63 -3.32
C VAL A 159 8.65 1.92 -2.53
N ARG A 160 7.68 2.81 -2.73
CA ARG A 160 7.52 4.00 -1.91
C ARG A 160 6.85 3.65 -0.59
N VAL A 161 7.57 3.82 0.51
CA VAL A 161 7.07 3.60 1.86
C VAL A 161 6.57 4.92 2.44
N ILE A 162 5.26 4.99 2.71
CA ILE A 162 4.59 6.15 3.29
C ILE A 162 4.24 5.82 4.74
N ILE A 163 4.77 6.61 5.67
CA ILE A 163 4.59 6.40 7.10
C ILE A 163 3.47 7.31 7.58
N THR A 164 2.45 6.77 8.25
CA THR A 164 1.25 7.55 8.61
C THR A 164 1.23 8.01 10.08
N LYS A 165 2.09 7.43 10.94
CA LYS A 165 2.25 7.91 12.32
C LYS A 165 2.65 9.39 12.33
N ASN A 166 1.84 10.17 13.05
CA ASN A 166 1.97 11.62 13.19
C ASN A 166 1.88 12.36 11.85
N SER A 167 1.16 11.79 10.88
CA SER A 167 0.78 12.49 9.66
C SER A 167 -0.33 13.50 9.93
N ASN A 168 -0.33 14.59 9.15
CA ASN A 168 -1.49 15.48 9.02
C ASN A 168 -2.47 14.99 7.94
N HIS A 169 -2.21 13.82 7.34
CA HIS A 169 -3.01 13.31 6.23
C HIS A 169 -4.43 12.99 6.75
N PRO A 170 -5.47 13.67 6.24
CA PRO A 170 -6.80 13.63 6.87
C PRO A 170 -7.46 12.24 6.89
N ILE A 171 -7.16 11.41 5.89
CA ILE A 171 -7.65 10.03 5.81
C ILE A 171 -6.69 9.04 6.50
N LEU A 172 -5.39 9.06 6.16
CA LEU A 172 -4.42 8.08 6.65
C LEU A 172 -4.07 8.19 8.14
N VAL A 173 -4.34 9.33 8.80
CA VAL A 173 -4.17 9.47 10.25
C VAL A 173 -5.12 8.56 11.04
N ASN A 174 -6.23 8.16 10.43
CA ASN A 174 -7.26 7.30 11.01
C ASN A 174 -6.92 5.80 10.91
N ILE A 175 -5.76 5.42 10.39
CA ILE A 175 -5.25 4.02 10.45
C ILE A 175 -4.99 3.55 11.90
N ARG A 176 -5.21 4.43 12.88
CA ARG A 176 -5.15 4.17 14.33
C ARG A 176 -6.34 3.38 14.90
N PHE A 177 -7.36 2.99 14.13
CA PHE A 177 -8.53 2.36 14.73
C PHE A 177 -8.19 1.02 15.40
N ASN A 178 -8.30 1.04 16.73
CA ASN A 178 -8.25 -0.13 17.61
C ASN A 178 -9.54 -0.93 17.41
N PHE A 179 -9.44 -2.05 16.70
CA PHE A 179 -10.27 -3.22 16.93
C PHE A 179 -9.32 -4.33 17.35
#